data_AF-A0A1F2TN72-F1
#
_entry.id   AF-A0A1F2TN72-F1
#
_cell.length_a   1.000
_cell.length_b   1.000
_cell.length_c   1.000
_cell.angle_alpha   90.00
_cell.angle_beta   90.00
_cell.angle_gamma   90.00
#
_symmetry.space_group_name_H-M   'P 1'
#
loop_
_entity.id
_entity.type
_entity.pdbx_description
1 polymer ?
#
loop_
_entity_poly.entity_id
_entity_poly.type
_entity_poly.pdbx_seq_one_letter_code
_entity_poly.pdbx_strand_id
1 'polypeptide(L)' 'MVKTQVYLGPEELDALHQVAARSDRSVADLIREAIRRVWLRPAREGPVGIWNGKPRRTSVDHDSIYDNP' A
#
# COMPACT_ATOMS: atom_id res chain seq x y z
N MET A 1 -18.39 8.00 7.01
CA MET A 1 -17.14 8.18 7.78
C MET A 1 -17.45 7.98 9.26
N VAL A 2 -16.60 7.29 10.00
CA VAL A 2 -16.72 7.11 11.46
C VAL A 2 -15.63 7.95 12.13
N LYS A 3 -15.98 8.68 13.19
CA LYS A 3 -15.02 9.49 13.96
C LYS A 3 -14.33 8.59 14.99
N THR A 4 -13.00 8.62 15.00
CA THR A 4 -12.16 7.93 15.99
C THR A 4 -11.27 8.98 16.66
N GLN A 5 -11.17 8.92 17.99
CA GLN A 5 -10.26 9.76 18.77
C GLN A 5 -9.14 8.88 19.32
N VAL A 6 -7.91 9.38 19.26
CA VAL A 6 -6.70 8.70 19.75
C VAL A 6 -5.88 9.70 20.55
N TYR A 7 -5.15 9.21 21.54
CA TYR A 7 -4.19 10.01 22.30
C TYR A 7 -2.81 9.91 21.63
N LEU A 8 -2.15 11.04 21.50
CA LEU A 8 -0.76 11.16 21.04
C LEU A 8 0.03 11.93 22.10
N GLY A 9 1.32 11.65 22.22
CA GLY A 9 2.20 12.49 23.00
C GLY A 9 2.23 13.92 22.43
N PRO A 10 2.47 14.95 23.27
CA PRO A 10 2.55 16.33 22.79
C PRO A 10 3.64 16.51 21.73
N GLU A 11 4.80 15.90 21.92
CA GLU A 11 5.91 15.94 20.96
C GLU A 11 5.55 15.29 19.62
N GLU A 12 4.84 14.16 19.65
CA GLU A 12 4.41 13.45 18.44
C GLU A 12 3.37 14.25 17.66
N LEU A 13 2.44 14.89 18.38
CA LEU A 13 1.40 15.74 17.77
C LEU A 13 2.02 16.99 17.12
N ASP A 14 2.98 17.62 17.78
CA ASP A 14 3.70 18.77 17.24
C ASP A 14 4.51 18.39 15.99
N ALA A 15 5.22 17.26 16.03
CA ALA A 15 5.91 16.73 14.87
C ALA A 15 4.95 16.47 13.70
N LEU A 16 3.77 15.91 13.97
CA LEU A 16 2.75 15.65 12.96
C LEU A 16 2.19 16.94 12.34
N HIS A 17 1.97 17.98 13.15
CA HIS A 17 1.56 19.30 12.65
C HIS A 17 2.63 19.95 11.77
N GLN A 18 3.91 19.83 12.14
CA GLN A 18 5.00 20.33 11.30
C GLN A 18 5.05 19.60 9.95
N VAL A 19 4.87 18.28 9.93
CA VAL A 19 4.83 17.51 8.68
C VAL A 19 3.63 17.91 7.82
N ALA A 20 2.46 18.12 8.42
CA ALA A 20 1.25 18.61 7.75
C ALA A 20 1.50 19.97 7.08
N ALA A 21 2.06 20.93 7.82
CA ALA A 21 2.39 22.26 7.31
C ALA A 21 3.41 22.21 6.15
N ARG A 22 4.46 21.40 6.27
CA ARG A 22 5.48 21.25 5.21
C ARG A 22 4.96 20.57 3.94
N SER A 23 3.94 19.72 4.07
CA SER A 23 3.40 18.95 2.95
C SER A 23 2.13 19.56 2.35
N ASP A 24 1.63 20.66 2.90
CA ASP A 24 0.34 21.28 2.54
C ASP A 24 -0.82 20.27 2.57
N ARG A 25 -0.84 19.42 3.60
CA ARG A 25 -1.81 18.32 3.75
C ARG A 25 -2.44 18.35 5.12
N SER A 26 -3.67 17.83 5.21
CA SER A 26 -4.34 17.71 6.49
C SER A 26 -3.71 16.60 7.35
N VAL A 27 -3.70 16.81 8.67
CA VAL A 27 -3.28 15.78 9.65
C VAL A 27 -4.07 14.49 9.46
N ALA A 28 -5.37 14.59 9.17
CA ALA A 28 -6.24 13.45 8.93
C ALA A 28 -5.83 12.65 7.69
N ASP A 29 -5.32 13.29 6.63
CA ASP A 29 -4.81 12.60 5.45
C ASP A 29 -3.52 11.86 5.74
N LEU A 30 -2.60 12.49 6.49
CA LEU A 30 -1.34 11.86 6.90
C LEU A 30 -1.57 10.63 7.77
N ILE A 31 -2.47 10.72 8.77
CA ILE A 31 -2.81 9.60 9.64
C ILE A 31 -3.45 8.46 8.82
N ARG A 32 -4.42 8.78 7.95
CA ARG A 32 -5.06 7.77 7.09
C ARG A 32 -4.06 7.10 6.15
N GLU A 33 -3.13 7.84 5.57
CA GLU A 33 -2.08 7.28 4.73
C GLU A 33 -1.14 6.38 5.53
N ALA A 34 -0.67 6.83 6.71
CA ALA A 34 0.22 6.04 7.56
C ALA A 34 -0.44 4.70 7.97
N ILE A 35 -1.71 4.73 8.37
CA ILE A 35 -2.47 3.51 8.69
C ILE A 35 -2.55 2.58 7.47
N ARG A 36 -2.87 3.10 6.28
CA ARG A 36 -2.90 2.31 5.04
C ARG A 36 -1.55 1.73 4.67
N ARG A 37 -0.48 2.50 4.85
CA ARG A 37 0.86 2.09 4.46
C ARG A 37 1.48 1.07 5.41
N VAL A 38 1.15 1.12 6.70
CA VAL A 38 1.75 0.23 7.71
C VAL A 38 0.87 -1.00 7.94
N TRP A 39 -0.42 -0.80 8.20
CA TRP A 39 -1.30 -1.84 8.71
C TRP A 39 -2.33 -2.34 7.71
N LEU A 40 -2.84 -1.46 6.84
CA LEU A 40 -3.86 -1.79 5.85
C LEU A 40 -3.31 -1.76 4.43
N ARG A 41 -2.09 -2.29 4.24
CA ARG A 41 -1.50 -2.36 2.88
C ARG A 41 -2.48 -3.13 2.00
N PRO A 42 -2.91 -2.57 0.86
CA PRO A 42 -3.78 -3.30 -0.04
C PRO A 42 -3.10 -4.63 -0.37
N ALA A 43 -3.89 -5.71 -0.32
CA ALA A 43 -3.41 -7.02 -0.71
C ALA A 43 -2.81 -6.89 -2.11
N ARG A 44 -1.58 -7.38 -2.28
CA ARG A 44 -0.98 -7.49 -3.60
C ARG A 44 -1.81 -8.52 -4.36
N GLU A 45 -2.71 -8.06 -5.22
CA GLU A 45 -3.43 -8.97 -6.09
C GLU A 45 -2.44 -9.59 -7.11
N GLY A 46 -2.70 -10.84 -7.49
CA GLY A 46 -1.92 -11.57 -8.50
C GLY A 46 -0.73 -12.41 -7.97
N PRO A 47 -0.26 -13.44 -8.72
CA PRO A 47 0.71 -14.43 -8.25
C PRO A 47 2.08 -13.87 -7.85
N VAL A 48 2.45 -12.71 -8.39
CA VAL A 48 3.72 -12.01 -8.13
C VAL A 48 3.52 -10.63 -7.50
N GLY A 49 2.28 -10.23 -7.20
CA GLY A 49 1.94 -8.90 -6.72
C GLY A 49 2.27 -7.74 -7.67
N ILE A 50 2.65 -8.07 -8.91
CA ILE A 50 2.97 -7.17 -10.02
C ILE A 50 1.87 -7.27 -11.11
N TRP A 51 1.11 -8.36 -11.16
CA TRP A 51 0.19 -8.65 -12.26
C TRP A 51 -1.01 -9.52 -11.85
N ASN A 52 -2.23 -9.04 -12.14
CA ASN A 52 -3.51 -9.68 -11.77
C ASN A 52 -4.13 -10.53 -12.89
N GLY A 53 -3.52 -10.59 -14.07
CA GLY A 53 -4.08 -11.36 -15.20
C GLY A 53 -3.81 -12.86 -15.07
N LYS A 54 -4.71 -13.67 -15.64
CA LYS A 54 -4.49 -15.12 -15.77
C LYS A 54 -3.27 -15.35 -16.66
N PRO A 55 -2.22 -16.03 -16.18
CA PRO A 55 -1.05 -16.31 -17.01
C PRO A 55 -1.48 -17.15 -18.22
N ARG A 56 -1.04 -16.75 -19.42
CA ARG A 56 -1.37 -17.46 -20.67
C ARG A 56 -0.84 -18.89 -20.66
N ARG A 57 0.26 -19.12 -19.94
CA ARG A 57 0.97 -20.38 -19.77
C ARG A 57 1.64 -20.42 -18.39
N THR A 58 1.74 -21.60 -17.81
CA THR A 58 2.46 -21.80 -16.54
C THR A 58 3.96 -21.92 -16.78
N SER A 59 4.78 -21.82 -15.73
CA SER A 59 6.24 -22.00 -15.86
C SER A 59 6.62 -23.39 -16.37
N VAL A 60 5.76 -24.39 -16.19
CA VAL A 60 5.98 -25.77 -16.67
C VAL A 60 5.75 -25.86 -18.18
N ASP A 61 4.91 -25.00 -18.75
CA ASP A 61 4.66 -24.90 -20.19
C ASP A 61 5.74 -24.09 -20.92
N HIS A 62 6.82 -23.72 -20.23
CA HIS A 62 7.93 -22.98 -20.85
C HIS A 62 8.77 -23.89 -21.74
N ASP A 63 8.94 -25.16 -21.38
CA ASP A 63 9.77 -26.08 -22.17
C ASP A 63 9.08 -26.48 -23.48
N SER A 64 7.75 -26.55 -23.47
CA SER A 64 6.94 -26.91 -24.66
C SER A 64 6.92 -25.85 -25.76
N ILE A 65 7.50 -24.67 -25.54
CA ILE A 65 7.66 -23.64 -26.59
C ILE A 65 8.82 -23.96 -27.53
N TYR A 66 9.72 -24.86 -27.12
CA TYR A 66 10.87 -25.31 -27.92
C TYR A 66 10.61 -26.65 -28.61
N ASP A 67 9.50 -27.31 -28.26
CA ASP A 67 9.14 -28.63 -28.81
C ASP A 67 8.52 -28.55 -30.22
N ASN A 68 8.01 -27.38 -30.64
CA ASN A 68 7.50 -27.16 -32.00
C ASN A 68 7.92 -25.78 -32.55
N PRO A 69 8.79 -25.73 -33.58
CA PRO A 69 9.22 -24.49 -34.25
C PRO A 69 8.12 -23.86 -35.13
#